data_AF-A0A370GM01-F1
#
_entry.id   AF-A0A370GM01-F1
#
_cell.length_a   1.000
_cell.length_b   1.000
_cell.length_c   1.000
_cell.angle_alpha   90.00
_cell.angle_beta   90.00
_cell.angle_gamma   90.00
#
_symmetry.space_group_name_H-M   'P 1'
#
loop_
_entity.id
_entity.type
_entity.pdbx_description
1 polymer ?
#
loop_
_entity_poly.entity_id
_entity_poly.type
_entity_poly.pdbx_seq_one_letter_code
_entity_poly.pdbx_strand_id
1 'polypeptide(L)'
;MMSYNSDYISYIEGQIHNQRRIQNALEVELAKKIDIASVRQNQEQLLKSYRDDWNKSWRSWSIFKDNTREEHMDKFQKSINTLSVSNLIYYLEYLENEMSYAISKNGANYASIINKLYSNFMSNFDKESREILLNILHAEVEIKRLISKQNGREEYDGDFIRLGRYIK
;
A
#
# COMPACT_ATOMS: atom_id res chain seq x y z
N MET A 1 0.30 -41.20 16.63
CA MET A 1 0.32 -39.81 17.13
C MET A 1 0.51 -38.87 15.95
N MET A 2 -0.57 -38.44 15.28
CA MET A 2 -0.57 -37.46 14.20
C MET A 2 -1.93 -36.69 14.15
N SER A 3 -2.46 -36.24 15.30
CA SER A 3 -3.67 -35.39 15.31
C SER A 3 -3.37 -33.91 15.54
N TYR A 4 -2.27 -33.58 16.23
CA TYR A 4 -1.92 -32.20 16.61
C TYR A 4 -1.71 -31.25 15.43
N ASN A 5 -1.33 -31.75 14.25
CA ASN A 5 -1.04 -30.89 13.09
C ASN A 5 -2.32 -30.48 12.34
N SER A 6 -3.33 -31.35 12.26
CA SER A 6 -4.60 -31.06 11.57
C SER A 6 -5.47 -30.09 12.36
N ASP A 7 -5.54 -30.26 13.69
CA ASP A 7 -6.34 -29.40 14.57
C ASP A 7 -5.74 -27.99 14.65
N TYR A 8 -4.40 -27.89 14.67
CA TYR A 8 -3.69 -26.61 14.64
C TYR A 8 -3.88 -25.87 13.31
N ILE A 9 -3.74 -26.56 12.18
CA ILE A 9 -3.98 -25.97 10.85
C ILE A 9 -5.42 -25.45 10.75
N SER A 10 -6.40 -26.27 11.15
CA SER A 10 -7.81 -25.88 11.13
C SER A 10 -8.11 -24.68 12.04
N TYR A 11 -7.45 -24.61 13.20
CA TYR A 11 -7.53 -23.46 14.09
C TYR A 11 -7.00 -22.18 13.44
N ILE A 12 -5.81 -22.23 12.83
CA ILE A 12 -5.20 -21.07 12.15
C ILE A 12 -6.05 -20.63 10.95
N GLU A 13 -6.60 -21.57 10.17
CA GLU A 13 -7.52 -21.26 9.08
C GLU A 13 -8.78 -20.54 9.57
N GLY A 14 -9.33 -20.95 10.71
CA GLY A 14 -10.44 -20.26 11.38
C GLY A 14 -10.08 -18.83 11.77
N GLN A 15 -8.88 -18.59 12.30
CA GLN A 15 -8.39 -17.24 12.63
C GLN A 15 -8.22 -16.38 11.37
N ILE A 16 -7.62 -16.92 10.31
CA ILE A 16 -7.46 -16.22 9.02
C ILE A 16 -8.84 -15.83 8.46
N HIS A 17 -9.80 -16.75 8.49
CA HIS A 17 -11.16 -16.47 8.02
C HIS A 17 -11.83 -15.36 8.85
N ASN A 18 -11.66 -15.37 10.17
CA ASN A 18 -12.19 -14.31 11.03
C ASN A 18 -11.55 -12.94 10.73
N GLN A 19 -10.23 -12.89 10.55
CA GLN A 19 -9.55 -11.64 10.19
C GLN A 19 -10.00 -11.11 8.82
N ARG A 20 -10.19 -11.98 7.83
CA ARG A 20 -10.75 -11.58 6.52
C ARG A 20 -12.18 -11.04 6.64
N ARG A 21 -13.00 -11.60 7.53
CA ARG A 21 -14.34 -11.06 7.81
C ARG A 21 -14.29 -9.66 8.42
N ILE A 22 -13.38 -9.44 9.36
CA ILE A 22 -13.15 -8.12 9.98
C ILE A 22 -12.67 -7.12 8.91
N GLN A 23 -11.67 -7.50 8.12
CA GLN A 23 -11.14 -6.69 7.02
C GLN A 23 -12.25 -6.28 6.04
N ASN A 24 -13.05 -7.24 5.56
CA ASN A 24 -14.17 -6.96 4.65
C ASN A 24 -15.21 -6.00 5.26
N ALA A 25 -15.51 -6.14 6.56
CA ALA A 25 -16.46 -5.25 7.23
C ALA A 25 -15.91 -3.81 7.30
N LEU A 26 -14.63 -3.66 7.61
CA LEU A 26 -13.94 -2.37 7.63
C LEU A 26 -13.83 -1.75 6.24
N GLU A 27 -13.58 -2.55 5.19
CA GLU A 27 -13.59 -2.08 3.81
C GLU A 27 -14.97 -1.57 3.39
N VAL A 28 -16.05 -2.27 3.76
CA VAL A 28 -17.43 -1.80 3.53
C VAL A 28 -17.72 -0.51 4.28
N GLU A 29 -17.19 -0.36 5.49
CA GLU A 29 -17.32 0.88 6.27
C GLU A 29 -16.56 2.04 5.61
N LEU A 30 -15.31 1.81 5.21
CA LEU A 30 -14.48 2.80 4.54
C LEU A 30 -15.09 3.24 3.20
N ALA A 31 -15.65 2.29 2.44
CA ALA A 31 -16.31 2.56 1.16
C ALA A 31 -17.50 3.53 1.27
N LYS A 32 -18.12 3.65 2.46
CA LYS A 32 -19.19 4.63 2.71
C LYS A 32 -18.67 6.03 3.00
N LYS A 33 -17.39 6.16 3.36
CA LYS A 33 -16.77 7.43 3.78
C LYS A 33 -15.91 8.05 2.70
N ILE A 34 -15.30 7.24 1.84
CA ILE A 34 -14.42 7.74 0.79
C ILE A 34 -15.06 7.61 -0.59
N ASP A 35 -14.80 8.60 -1.45
CA ASP A 35 -15.07 8.48 -2.87
C ASP A 35 -13.81 7.99 -3.60
N ILE A 36 -13.73 6.68 -3.81
CA ILE A 36 -12.60 6.03 -4.46
C ILE A 36 -12.36 6.52 -5.90
N ALA A 37 -13.41 6.96 -6.59
CA ALA A 37 -13.28 7.49 -7.95
C ALA A 37 -12.54 8.83 -7.92
N SER A 38 -12.90 9.71 -6.98
CA SER A 38 -12.18 10.96 -6.74
C SER A 38 -10.72 10.72 -6.31
N VAL A 39 -10.47 9.75 -5.42
CA VAL A 39 -9.07 9.39 -5.04
C VAL A 39 -8.27 8.98 -6.26
N ARG A 40 -8.82 8.12 -7.13
CA ARG A 40 -8.15 7.67 -8.35
C ARG A 40 -7.86 8.85 -9.27
N GLN A 41 -8.87 9.68 -9.55
CA GLN A 41 -8.73 10.83 -10.44
C GLN A 41 -7.67 11.82 -9.93
N ASN A 42 -7.63 12.09 -8.63
CA ASN A 42 -6.63 12.97 -8.01
C ASN A 42 -5.20 12.42 -8.21
N GLN A 43 -5.01 11.11 -8.05
CA GLN A 43 -3.73 10.45 -8.27
C GLN A 43 -3.33 10.46 -9.76
N GLU A 44 -4.27 10.20 -10.67
CA GLU A 44 -4.03 10.24 -12.13
C GLU A 44 -3.62 11.64 -12.59
N GLN A 45 -4.32 12.68 -12.12
CA GLN A 45 -3.99 14.07 -12.45
C GLN A 45 -2.60 14.45 -11.95
N LEU A 46 -2.26 14.04 -10.73
CA LEU A 46 -0.96 14.34 -10.15
C LEU A 46 0.17 13.62 -10.88
N LEU A 47 -0.02 12.34 -11.22
CA LEU A 47 0.94 11.56 -12.01
C LEU A 47 1.12 12.16 -13.41
N LYS A 48 0.03 12.56 -14.06
CA LYS A 48 0.09 13.23 -15.37
C LYS A 48 0.86 14.54 -15.29
N SER A 49 0.59 15.37 -14.28
CA SER A 49 1.34 16.61 -14.06
C SER A 49 2.85 16.35 -13.96
N TYR A 50 3.26 15.30 -13.26
CA TYR A 50 4.67 14.92 -13.20
C TYR A 50 5.23 14.41 -14.53
N ARG A 51 4.47 13.61 -15.29
CA ARG A 51 4.88 13.21 -16.64
C ARG A 51 5.06 14.44 -17.54
N ASP A 52 4.16 15.41 -17.47
CA ASP A 52 4.18 16.63 -18.29
C ASP A 52 5.31 17.58 -17.89
N ASP A 53 5.50 17.84 -16.59
CA ASP A 53 6.60 18.66 -16.06
C ASP A 53 7.97 18.04 -16.41
N TRP A 54 8.07 16.72 -16.39
CA TRP A 54 9.26 16.00 -16.80
C TRP A 54 9.53 16.19 -18.30
N ASN A 55 8.53 15.98 -19.15
CA ASN A 55 8.69 16.14 -20.60
C ASN A 55 9.10 17.57 -21.00
N LYS A 56 8.85 18.56 -20.13
CA LYS A 56 9.23 19.97 -20.35
C LYS A 56 10.57 20.37 -19.68
N SER A 57 11.13 19.55 -18.79
CA SER A 57 12.37 19.86 -18.05
C SER A 57 13.50 18.90 -18.43
N TRP A 58 14.38 19.32 -19.34
CA TRP A 58 15.56 18.58 -19.80
C TRP A 58 16.65 18.34 -18.72
N ARG A 59 16.53 18.95 -17.54
CA ARG A 59 17.60 19.03 -16.53
C ARG A 59 17.36 18.25 -15.23
N SER A 60 16.18 17.69 -14.97
CA SER A 60 15.82 17.33 -13.59
C SER A 60 15.86 15.84 -13.22
N TRP A 61 16.41 14.93 -14.03
CA TRP A 61 16.31 13.49 -13.73
C TRP A 61 17.54 12.65 -14.12
N SER A 62 18.76 13.15 -13.82
CA SER A 62 20.04 12.54 -14.23
C SER A 62 20.36 11.12 -13.66
N ILE A 63 19.40 10.45 -13.02
CA ILE A 63 19.61 9.18 -12.30
C ILE A 63 18.94 7.99 -13.03
N PHE A 64 17.87 8.23 -13.79
CA PHE A 64 17.18 7.19 -14.56
C PHE A 64 17.52 7.34 -16.05
N LYS A 65 17.93 6.24 -16.69
CA LYS A 65 17.91 6.15 -18.16
C LYS A 65 16.44 6.21 -18.61
N ASP A 66 16.15 6.82 -19.75
CA ASP A 66 14.78 7.11 -20.19
C ASP A 66 13.82 5.90 -20.17
N ASN A 67 14.35 4.68 -20.34
CA ASN A 67 13.57 3.43 -20.33
C ASN A 67 13.09 3.03 -18.91
N THR A 68 13.92 3.15 -17.87
CA THR A 68 13.51 2.77 -16.51
C THR A 68 12.51 3.77 -15.93
N ARG A 69 12.54 5.02 -16.39
CA ARG A 69 11.56 6.06 -16.05
C ARG A 69 10.14 5.68 -16.45
N GLU A 70 9.90 5.44 -17.74
CA GLU A 70 8.55 5.20 -18.24
C GLU A 70 7.98 3.92 -17.62
N GLU A 71 8.84 2.92 -17.39
CA GLU A 71 8.47 1.73 -16.64
C GLU A 71 7.94 2.04 -15.23
N HIS A 72 8.59 2.92 -14.46
CA HIS A 72 8.09 3.32 -13.14
C HIS A 72 6.77 4.08 -13.26
N MET A 73 6.67 5.03 -14.19
CA MET A 73 5.45 5.82 -14.40
C MET A 73 4.26 4.95 -14.85
N ASP A 74 4.50 3.94 -15.67
CA ASP A 74 3.49 2.99 -16.13
C ASP A 74 3.06 2.04 -15.00
N LYS A 75 4.00 1.65 -14.12
CA LYS A 75 3.66 0.91 -12.90
C LYS A 75 2.78 1.74 -11.96
N PHE A 76 3.07 3.04 -11.74
CA PHE A 76 2.18 3.92 -10.99
C PHE A 76 0.80 3.98 -11.63
N GLN A 77 0.73 4.24 -12.93
CA GLN A 77 -0.54 4.34 -13.64
C GLN A 77 -1.34 3.05 -13.51
N LYS A 78 -0.70 1.88 -13.64
CA LYS A 78 -1.35 0.58 -13.46
C LYS A 78 -1.90 0.42 -12.05
N SER A 79 -1.12 0.74 -11.02
CA SER A 79 -1.55 0.67 -9.62
C SER A 79 -2.73 1.60 -9.33
N ILE A 80 -2.71 2.82 -9.88
CA ILE A 80 -3.81 3.79 -9.77
C ILE A 80 -5.06 3.30 -10.50
N ASN A 81 -4.93 2.78 -11.73
CA ASN A 81 -6.06 2.27 -12.51
C ASN A 81 -6.80 1.12 -11.79
N THR A 82 -6.08 0.31 -11.03
CA THR A 82 -6.69 -0.77 -10.24
C THR A 82 -7.20 -0.32 -8.88
N LEU A 83 -6.96 0.93 -8.45
CA LEU A 83 -7.27 1.41 -7.11
C LEU A 83 -8.76 1.21 -6.77
N SER A 84 -9.02 0.56 -5.64
CA SER A 84 -10.32 0.19 -5.09
C SER A 84 -10.19 0.20 -3.57
N VAL A 85 -11.30 0.21 -2.84
CA VAL A 85 -11.26 0.19 -1.37
C VAL A 85 -10.49 -1.02 -0.85
N SER A 86 -10.70 -2.19 -1.46
CA SER A 86 -10.05 -3.46 -1.11
C SER A 86 -8.55 -3.54 -1.45
N ASN A 87 -7.98 -2.55 -2.13
CA ASN A 87 -6.54 -2.53 -2.43
C ASN A 87 -5.84 -1.22 -2.09
N LEU A 88 -6.46 -0.37 -1.28
CA LEU A 88 -5.83 0.84 -0.74
C LEU A 88 -4.53 0.51 0.01
N ILE A 89 -4.54 -0.58 0.77
CA ILE A 89 -3.34 -1.05 1.49
C ILE A 89 -2.24 -1.45 0.52
N TYR A 90 -2.56 -2.15 -0.57
CA TYR A 90 -1.57 -2.52 -1.60
C TYR A 90 -1.01 -1.29 -2.33
N TYR A 91 -1.84 -0.27 -2.57
CA TYR A 91 -1.35 0.98 -3.15
C TYR A 91 -0.42 1.73 -2.21
N LEU A 92 -0.79 1.79 -0.93
CA LEU A 92 0.03 2.40 0.11
C LEU A 92 1.37 1.67 0.28
N GLU A 93 1.35 0.33 0.28
CA GLU A 93 2.53 -0.55 0.20
C GLU A 93 3.43 -0.19 -0.97
N TYR A 94 2.81 -0.04 -2.14
CA TYR A 94 3.52 0.30 -3.37
C TYR A 94 4.22 1.66 -3.25
N LEU A 95 3.55 2.69 -2.73
CA LEU A 95 4.15 4.01 -2.51
C LEU A 95 5.35 3.95 -1.55
N GLU A 96 5.24 3.22 -0.44
CA GLU A 96 6.35 3.07 0.52
C GLU A 96 7.55 2.31 -0.06
N ASN A 97 7.29 1.29 -0.87
CA ASN A 97 8.33 0.53 -1.54
C ASN A 97 9.07 1.39 -2.57
N GLU A 98 8.34 2.16 -3.37
CA GLU A 98 8.94 3.10 -4.32
C GLU A 98 9.74 4.19 -3.59
N MET A 99 9.26 4.68 -2.44
CA MET A 99 10.00 5.64 -1.60
C MET A 99 11.32 5.05 -1.11
N SER A 100 11.29 3.85 -0.57
CA SER A 100 12.48 3.15 -0.07
C SER A 100 13.48 2.90 -1.21
N TYR A 101 12.99 2.52 -2.39
CA TYR A 101 13.80 2.39 -3.60
C TYR A 101 14.43 3.72 -4.00
N ALA A 102 13.66 4.80 -4.06
CA ALA A 102 14.15 6.13 -4.40
C ALA A 102 15.29 6.58 -3.47
N ILE A 103 15.13 6.39 -2.16
CA ILE A 103 16.17 6.69 -1.17
C ILE A 103 17.41 5.85 -1.42
N SER A 104 17.26 4.53 -1.62
CA SER A 104 18.39 3.61 -1.88
C SER A 104 19.20 3.96 -3.13
N LYS A 105 18.57 4.63 -4.10
CA LYS A 105 19.19 5.08 -5.36
C LYS A 105 19.68 6.53 -5.31
N ASN A 106 19.64 7.20 -4.15
CA ASN A 106 19.91 8.63 -4.00
C ASN A 106 19.05 9.50 -4.95
N GLY A 107 17.84 9.04 -5.25
CA GLY A 107 16.89 9.65 -6.18
C GLY A 107 16.04 10.75 -5.56
N ALA A 108 16.65 11.88 -5.16
CA ALA A 108 15.94 12.94 -4.42
C ALA A 108 14.68 13.46 -5.13
N ASN A 109 14.75 13.67 -6.45
CA ASN A 109 13.60 14.12 -7.23
C ASN A 109 12.49 13.06 -7.30
N TYR A 110 12.87 11.79 -7.43
CA TYR A 110 11.91 10.68 -7.46
C TYR A 110 11.22 10.50 -6.12
N ALA A 111 11.98 10.54 -5.02
CA ALA A 111 11.45 10.54 -3.67
C ALA A 111 10.47 11.70 -3.45
N SER A 112 10.76 12.90 -3.99
CA SER A 112 9.85 14.05 -3.92
C SER A 112 8.50 13.79 -4.62
N ILE A 113 8.50 13.16 -5.80
CA ILE A 113 7.26 12.75 -6.49
C ILE A 113 6.45 11.78 -5.64
N ILE A 114 7.10 10.74 -5.12
CA ILE A 114 6.43 9.69 -4.34
C ILE A 114 5.83 10.31 -3.06
N ASN A 115 6.56 11.22 -2.41
CA ASN A 115 6.08 11.92 -1.23
C ASN A 115 4.82 12.74 -1.53
N LYS A 116 4.76 13.39 -2.69
CA LYS A 116 3.58 14.16 -3.10
C LYS A 116 2.41 13.25 -3.47
N LEU A 117 2.64 12.12 -4.16
CA LEU A 117 1.61 11.10 -4.42
C LEU A 117 1.04 10.55 -3.11
N TYR A 118 1.91 10.22 -2.15
CA TYR A 118 1.53 9.79 -0.80
C TYR A 118 0.71 10.86 -0.06
N SER A 119 1.19 12.10 -0.07
CA SER A 119 0.50 13.21 0.62
C SER A 119 -0.87 13.49 0.01
N ASN A 120 -0.96 13.47 -1.33
CA ASN A 120 -2.23 13.59 -2.04
C ASN A 120 -3.16 12.42 -1.68
N PHE A 121 -2.65 11.18 -1.67
CA PHE A 121 -3.44 10.00 -1.30
C PHE A 121 -4.02 10.14 0.10
N MET A 122 -3.17 10.41 1.10
CA MET A 122 -3.56 10.54 2.51
C MET A 122 -4.50 11.74 2.77
N SER A 123 -4.48 12.77 1.93
CA SER A 123 -5.39 13.91 2.03
C SER A 123 -6.86 13.57 1.74
N ASN A 124 -7.14 12.45 1.06
CA ASN A 124 -8.50 11.99 0.81
C ASN A 124 -9.13 11.27 2.01
N PHE A 125 -8.35 11.04 3.08
CA PHE A 125 -8.81 10.35 4.28
C PHE A 125 -8.85 11.35 5.42
N ASP A 126 -10.05 11.59 5.95
CA ASP A 126 -10.21 12.27 7.23
C ASP A 126 -9.71 11.39 8.39
N LYS A 127 -9.76 11.92 9.62
CA LYS A 127 -9.24 11.22 10.79
C LYS A 127 -9.88 9.84 10.98
N GLU A 128 -11.20 9.75 10.87
CA GLU A 128 -11.95 8.51 11.07
C GLU A 128 -11.66 7.49 9.96
N SER A 129 -11.60 7.93 8.71
CA SER A 129 -11.26 7.09 7.57
C SER A 129 -9.82 6.58 7.64
N ARG A 130 -8.89 7.35 8.21
CA ARG A 130 -7.51 6.89 8.50
C ARG A 130 -7.48 5.83 9.59
N GLU A 131 -8.27 5.98 10.64
CA GLU A 131 -8.41 4.97 11.69
C GLU A 131 -8.97 3.65 11.14
N ILE A 132 -9.95 3.72 10.23
CA ILE A 132 -10.45 2.52 9.55
C ILE A 132 -9.37 1.89 8.65
N LEU A 133 -8.66 2.71 7.86
CA LEU A 133 -7.55 2.22 7.02
C LEU A 133 -6.45 1.54 7.85
N LEU A 134 -6.12 2.09 9.02
CA LEU A 134 -5.21 1.49 10.00
C LEU A 134 -5.70 0.12 10.47
N ASN A 135 -6.98 0.00 10.81
CA ASN A 135 -7.54 -1.27 11.26
C ASN A 135 -7.57 -2.33 10.13
N ILE A 136 -7.78 -1.91 8.88
CA ILE A 136 -7.63 -2.79 7.70
C ILE A 136 -6.17 -3.27 7.59
N LEU A 137 -5.19 -2.38 7.76
CA LEU A 137 -3.77 -2.74 7.74
C LEU A 137 -3.41 -3.71 8.88
N HIS A 138 -3.93 -3.49 10.09
CA HIS A 138 -3.74 -4.41 11.22
C HIS A 138 -4.28 -5.81 10.92
N ALA A 139 -5.47 -5.92 10.33
CA ALA A 139 -6.05 -7.20 9.92
C ALA A 139 -5.19 -7.89 8.84
N GLU A 140 -4.70 -7.14 7.83
CA GLU A 140 -3.82 -7.68 6.78
C GLU A 140 -2.50 -8.22 7.35
N VAL A 141 -1.87 -7.49 8.29
CA VAL A 141 -0.64 -7.92 8.97
C VAL A 141 -0.89 -9.19 9.79
N GLU A 142 -2.02 -9.26 10.51
CA GLU A 142 -2.36 -10.45 11.28
C GLU A 142 -2.62 -11.66 10.38
N ILE A 143 -3.29 -11.48 9.24
CA ILE A 143 -3.46 -12.54 8.23
C ILE A 143 -2.10 -13.05 7.74
N LYS A 144 -1.18 -12.14 7.36
CA LYS A 144 0.18 -12.51 6.92
C LYS A 144 0.93 -13.28 8.01
N ARG A 145 0.82 -12.85 9.28
CA ARG A 145 1.42 -13.53 10.44
C ARG A 145 0.86 -14.94 10.62
N LEU A 146 -0.46 -15.11 10.57
CA LEU A 146 -1.13 -16.40 10.70
C LEU A 146 -0.73 -17.36 9.57
N ILE A 147 -0.65 -16.88 8.32
CA ILE A 147 -0.15 -17.66 7.18
C ILE A 147 1.32 -18.06 7.37
N SER A 148 2.16 -17.17 7.89
CA SER A 148 3.56 -17.49 8.21
C SER A 148 3.67 -18.61 9.24
N LYS A 149 2.86 -18.51 10.31
CA LYS A 149 2.78 -19.55 11.37
C LYS A 149 2.31 -20.89 10.82
N GLN A 150 1.29 -20.89 9.96
CA GLN A 150 0.81 -22.11 9.28
C GLN A 150 1.91 -22.77 8.43
N ASN A 151 2.76 -21.96 7.79
CA ASN A 151 3.86 -22.43 6.95
C ASN A 151 5.16 -22.74 7.72
N GLY A 152 5.16 -22.64 9.06
CA GLY A 152 6.33 -22.91 9.89
C GLY A 152 7.48 -21.91 9.72
N ARG A 153 7.19 -20.67 9.33
CA ARG A 153 8.19 -19.59 9.19
C ARG A 153 8.15 -18.67 10.41
N GLU A 154 9.33 -18.31 10.96
CA GLU A 154 9.46 -17.34 12.05
C GLU A 154 8.89 -15.96 11.68
N GLU A 155 8.45 -15.20 12.70
CA GLU A 155 7.66 -13.97 12.57
C GLU A 155 8.35 -12.89 11.70
N TYR A 156 7.57 -12.29 10.79
CA TYR A 156 7.99 -11.13 9.99
C TYR A 156 7.92 -9.85 10.86
N ASP A 157 8.99 -9.52 11.57
CA ASP A 157 9.10 -8.30 12.39
C ASP A 157 8.96 -6.98 11.57
N GLY A 158 9.17 -7.04 10.25
CA GLY A 158 9.11 -5.88 9.36
C GLY A 158 7.72 -5.23 9.23
N ASP A 159 6.64 -6.03 9.35
CA ASP A 159 5.27 -5.53 9.18
C ASP A 159 4.76 -4.77 10.42
N PHE A 160 5.30 -5.04 11.61
CA PHE A 160 4.96 -4.33 12.86
C PHE A 160 5.65 -2.96 12.98
N ILE A 161 6.90 -2.84 12.52
CA ILE A 161 7.62 -1.55 12.44
C ILE A 161 6.86 -0.57 11.53
N ARG A 162 6.18 -1.11 10.52
CA ARG A 162 5.41 -0.39 9.51
C ARG A 162 4.10 0.19 10.05
N LEU A 163 3.35 -0.55 10.86
CA LEU A 163 2.14 -0.07 11.56
C LEU A 163 2.43 1.18 12.42
N GLY A 164 3.60 1.24 13.07
CA GLY A 164 4.01 2.38 13.89
C GLY A 164 4.18 3.71 13.14
N ARG A 165 4.27 3.71 11.81
CA ARG A 165 4.39 4.93 10.98
C ARG A 165 3.05 5.61 10.70
N TYR A 166 1.95 4.88 10.83
CA TYR A 166 0.60 5.37 10.52
C TYR A 166 -0.16 5.89 11.75
N ILE A 167 0.37 5.68 12.96
CA ILE A 167 -0.22 6.10 14.25
C ILE A 167 0.19 7.54 14.63
N LYS A 168 0.99 8.25 13.83
CA LYS A 168 1.45 9.63 14.10
C LYS A 168 0.68 10.68 13.32
#